data_AF-R0KXI8-F1
#
_entry.id   AF-R0KXI8-F1
#
_cell.length_a   1.000
_cell.length_b   1.000
_cell.length_c   1.000
_cell.angle_alpha   90.00
_cell.angle_beta   90.00
_cell.angle_gamma   90.00
#
_symmetry.space_group_name_H-M   'P 1'
#
loop_
_entity.id
_entity.type
_entity.pdbx_description
1 polymer ?
#
loop_
_entity_poly.entity_id
_entity_poly.type
_entity_poly.pdbx_seq_one_letter_code
_entity_poly.pdbx_strand_id
1 'polypeptide(L)'
;MNLFSSVIVLISNIGCASDYFSINEILMYENNYWGENRSQVITDKGFLEHVTLKIVDKKCSSHSSKCFLSDCHYDIVKNKYYFILCPCHSIYIFSNLNKAETVIFRSTYTFLNNAFVKLSNYGREKKYRYDNFKILIKDSSDIFRLENDDLVAYQSHIKQIFSNFISSGFIIEENFESVLEKDFIDTTPKFVLYHFVSLSSCLESYKEFMKYCNFLNLVDDNKSLTFNFKVKTNSDNMFRASKLKEYLEYHFKIYCKRKMQNPRFIKLKSWIDHFFKECCYKLEENILDNKIVLPFYEADSLSKYFNRFYGFIENVLDDFLENFEPLSLDFKKNYHSYVSKFLKKIDEMSKEFVNNSWDLLNVTNIFSKMFKRDLKDFIEIDKLMCDFHNMICCVSATRDGLSFSELKFKHPRFKDNYECRIIKGIEIVFDFSKNESEMKLNKPVLFQAVKALDREDHIHYLENNVDYFVRFLEDGFSLRFTLVENKRKKN
;
A
#
# COMPACT_ATOMS: atom_id res chain seq x y z
N MET A 1 22.76 23.22 -49.14
CA MET A 1 23.77 22.24 -48.69
C MET A 1 23.11 21.31 -47.69
N ASN A 2 23.15 19.99 -47.97
CA ASN A 2 22.28 19.00 -47.34
C ASN A 2 22.58 18.82 -45.85
N LEU A 3 21.57 19.10 -45.03
CA LEU A 3 21.46 18.86 -43.58
C LEU A 3 21.98 17.45 -43.17
N PHE A 4 21.88 16.48 -44.07
CA PHE A 4 22.32 15.10 -43.92
C PHE A 4 23.84 14.95 -43.67
N SER A 5 24.67 15.83 -44.25
CA SER A 5 26.15 15.74 -44.14
C SER A 5 26.71 16.34 -42.84
N SER A 6 26.06 17.37 -42.30
CA SER A 6 26.36 17.91 -40.97
C SER A 6 25.85 17.00 -39.85
N VAL A 7 24.78 16.25 -40.12
CA VAL A 7 24.28 15.19 -39.22
C VAL A 7 25.29 14.04 -39.14
N ILE A 8 25.91 13.60 -40.24
CA ILE A 8 26.96 12.56 -40.28
C ILE A 8 28.23 12.96 -39.52
N VAL A 9 28.70 14.21 -39.63
CA VAL A 9 29.87 14.71 -38.87
C VAL A 9 29.59 14.83 -37.36
N LEU A 10 28.32 15.05 -36.97
CA LEU A 10 27.87 14.97 -35.57
C LEU A 10 27.76 13.51 -35.08
N ILE A 11 27.45 12.56 -35.99
CA ILE A 11 27.42 11.11 -35.70
C ILE A 11 28.85 10.59 -35.44
N SER A 12 29.87 11.09 -36.13
CA SER A 12 31.25 10.62 -36.01
C SER A 12 32.00 11.12 -34.77
N ASN A 13 31.61 12.26 -34.16
CA ASN A 13 32.32 12.81 -33.00
C ASN A 13 31.77 12.36 -31.63
N ILE A 14 30.62 11.67 -31.59
CA ILE A 14 30.07 11.05 -30.38
C ILE A 14 30.51 9.57 -30.29
N GLY A 15 30.95 8.97 -31.40
CA GLY A 15 31.41 7.58 -31.47
C GLY A 15 32.77 7.28 -30.80
N CYS A 16 33.35 8.18 -30.00
CA CYS A 16 34.68 7.97 -29.40
C CYS A 16 34.80 8.34 -27.91
N ALA A 17 33.71 8.48 -27.16
CA ALA A 17 33.81 8.57 -25.69
C ALA A 17 32.54 8.05 -24.99
N SER A 18 32.50 6.73 -24.80
CA SER A 18 31.98 5.94 -23.65
C SER A 18 30.53 6.09 -23.14
N ASP A 19 30.09 5.03 -22.46
CA ASP A 19 28.76 4.76 -21.87
C ASP A 19 28.29 5.76 -20.80
N TYR A 20 28.00 7.02 -21.15
CA TYR A 20 27.83 8.07 -20.13
C TYR A 20 26.39 8.43 -19.72
N PHE A 21 25.35 7.92 -20.38
CA PHE A 21 23.97 8.16 -19.93
C PHE A 21 22.97 7.11 -20.43
N SER A 22 21.86 6.94 -19.70
CA SER A 22 20.69 6.17 -20.11
C SER A 22 19.49 7.09 -20.31
N ILE A 23 18.63 6.75 -21.27
CA ILE A 23 17.39 7.47 -21.54
C ILE A 23 16.22 6.54 -21.31
N ASN A 24 15.33 6.95 -20.40
CA ASN A 24 14.18 6.15 -19.98
C ASN A 24 12.90 6.95 -20.17
N GLU A 25 11.87 6.31 -20.74
CA GLU A 25 10.50 6.82 -20.62
C GLU A 25 10.05 6.67 -19.17
N ILE A 26 9.58 7.77 -18.58
CA ILE A 26 9.15 7.83 -17.19
C ILE A 26 7.77 8.45 -17.08
N LEU A 27 7.11 8.21 -15.94
CA LEU A 27 5.92 8.96 -15.55
C LEU A 27 6.29 10.00 -14.51
N MET A 28 5.76 11.20 -14.69
CA MET A 28 5.97 12.35 -13.83
C MET A 28 4.65 12.80 -13.24
N TYR A 29 4.69 13.15 -11.97
CA TYR A 29 3.59 13.72 -11.22
C TYR A 29 3.65 15.23 -11.29
N GLU A 30 2.84 15.83 -12.17
CA GLU A 30 2.65 17.27 -12.22
C GLU A 30 1.66 17.70 -11.12
N ASN A 31 2.01 18.71 -10.35
CA ASN A 31 1.22 19.20 -9.22
C ASN A 31 1.39 20.70 -8.96
N ASN A 32 0.52 21.26 -8.12
CA ASN A 32 0.56 22.64 -7.64
C ASN A 32 0.53 22.72 -6.11
N TYR A 33 1.20 21.79 -5.42
CA TYR A 33 1.21 21.73 -3.96
C TYR A 33 1.96 22.88 -3.30
N TRP A 34 2.98 23.38 -3.97
CA TRP A 34 3.94 24.33 -3.43
C TRP A 34 3.66 25.74 -3.95
N GLY A 35 4.10 26.74 -3.18
CA GLY A 35 3.91 28.14 -3.52
C GLY A 35 4.88 28.57 -4.61
N GLU A 36 4.78 29.80 -5.09
CA GLU A 36 5.73 30.33 -6.06
C GLU A 36 7.17 30.32 -5.50
N ASN A 37 8.16 30.27 -6.39
CA ASN A 37 9.59 30.31 -6.04
C ASN A 37 10.04 29.23 -5.05
N ARG A 38 9.50 28.00 -5.17
CA ARG A 38 9.83 26.87 -4.29
C ARG A 38 9.58 27.20 -2.81
N SER A 39 8.49 27.89 -2.52
CA SER A 39 8.09 28.19 -1.15
C SER A 39 7.12 27.14 -0.60
N GLN A 40 7.25 26.84 0.69
CA GLN A 40 6.29 26.01 1.41
C GLN A 40 5.00 26.82 1.62
N VAL A 41 3.85 26.23 1.27
CA VAL A 41 2.54 26.89 1.46
C VAL A 41 2.06 26.72 2.89
N ILE A 42 1.52 27.81 3.46
CA ILE A 42 0.81 27.79 4.74
C ILE A 42 -0.67 27.53 4.45
N THR A 43 -1.22 26.51 5.09
CA THR A 43 -2.64 26.16 5.01
C THR A 43 -3.28 26.25 6.40
N ASP A 44 -4.60 26.13 6.46
CA ASP A 44 -5.34 25.94 7.72
C ASP A 44 -4.92 24.65 8.47
N LYS A 45 -4.27 23.70 7.78
CA LYS A 45 -3.70 22.47 8.35
C LYS A 45 -2.23 22.60 8.76
N GLY A 46 -1.63 23.78 8.57
CA GLY A 46 -0.21 24.03 8.80
C GLY A 46 0.61 24.03 7.52
N PHE A 47 1.89 23.69 7.65
CA PHE A 47 2.88 23.73 6.59
C PHE A 47 3.00 22.36 5.91
N LEU A 48 2.72 22.26 4.61
CA LEU A 48 2.83 20.99 3.90
C LEU A 48 4.30 20.54 3.85
N GLU A 49 4.62 19.37 4.42
CA GLU A 49 5.97 18.81 4.42
C GLU A 49 6.26 18.04 3.13
N HIS A 50 5.39 17.08 2.83
CA HIS A 50 5.50 16.20 1.68
C HIS A 50 4.15 15.53 1.39
N VAL A 51 4.03 15.00 0.17
CA VAL A 51 2.90 14.17 -0.24
C VAL A 51 3.42 12.77 -0.53
N THR A 52 2.87 11.76 0.15
CA THR A 52 3.17 10.36 -0.15
C THR A 52 2.15 9.81 -1.13
N LEU A 53 2.60 9.42 -2.32
CA LEU A 53 1.80 8.81 -3.37
C LEU A 53 1.87 7.29 -3.27
N LYS A 54 0.72 6.63 -3.29
CA LYS A 54 0.61 5.18 -3.29
C LYS A 54 -0.52 4.73 -4.21
N ILE A 55 -0.25 3.75 -5.06
CA ILE A 55 -1.29 3.08 -5.85
C ILE A 55 -2.03 2.09 -4.96
N VAL A 56 -3.35 2.20 -4.90
CA VAL A 56 -4.21 1.33 -4.11
C VAL A 56 -4.56 0.10 -4.96
N ASP A 57 -3.66 -0.88 -4.95
CA ASP A 57 -3.89 -2.20 -5.53
C ASP A 57 -3.37 -3.32 -4.60
N LYS A 58 -4.00 -4.49 -4.68
CA LYS A 58 -3.67 -5.72 -3.94
C LYS A 58 -2.25 -6.20 -4.24
N LYS A 59 -1.72 -6.03 -5.46
CA LYS A 59 -0.38 -6.52 -5.84
C LYS A 59 0.74 -5.52 -5.57
N CYS A 60 0.46 -4.22 -5.67
CA CYS A 60 1.49 -3.17 -5.56
C CYS A 60 1.60 -2.50 -4.17
N SER A 61 0.99 -3.11 -3.14
CA SER A 61 0.75 -2.50 -1.82
C SER A 61 1.99 -2.10 -1.01
N SER A 62 3.21 -2.44 -1.42
CA SER A 62 4.45 -2.15 -0.69
C SER A 62 5.18 -0.86 -1.13
N HIS A 63 4.87 -0.26 -2.28
CA HIS A 63 5.67 0.84 -2.82
C HIS A 63 4.94 2.19 -2.72
N SER A 64 5.57 3.17 -2.06
CA SER A 64 5.10 4.55 -2.01
C SER A 64 6.20 5.53 -2.39
N SER A 65 5.85 6.57 -3.14
CA SER A 65 6.76 7.63 -3.56
C SER A 65 6.51 8.86 -2.69
N LYS A 66 7.54 9.40 -2.04
CA LYS A 66 7.44 10.62 -1.23
C LYS A 66 7.85 11.81 -2.08
N CYS A 67 6.93 12.72 -2.32
CA CYS A 67 7.12 13.96 -3.04
C CYS A 67 7.44 15.07 -2.05
N PHE A 68 8.72 15.40 -1.89
CA PHE A 68 9.19 16.57 -1.15
C PHE A 68 9.37 17.76 -2.10
N LEU A 69 9.28 18.97 -1.56
CA LEU A 69 9.56 20.19 -2.30
C LEU A 69 10.99 20.20 -2.91
N SER A 70 11.98 19.69 -2.17
CA SER A 70 13.37 19.55 -2.65
C SER A 70 13.51 18.66 -3.88
N ASP A 71 12.60 17.70 -4.03
CA ASP A 71 12.67 16.66 -5.05
C ASP A 71 11.82 17.03 -6.28
N CYS A 72 11.14 18.18 -6.24
CA CYS A 72 10.31 18.67 -7.32
C CYS A 72 11.07 19.63 -8.23
N HIS A 73 10.92 19.44 -9.53
CA HIS A 73 11.29 20.46 -10.52
C HIS A 73 10.19 21.51 -10.62
N TYR A 74 10.53 22.80 -10.53
CA TYR A 74 9.57 23.90 -10.68
C TYR A 74 9.67 24.53 -12.07
N ASP A 75 8.58 24.48 -12.83
CA ASP A 75 8.41 25.28 -14.05
C ASP A 75 7.65 26.57 -13.71
N ILE A 76 8.37 27.63 -13.35
CA ILE A 76 8.50 28.76 -14.27
C ILE A 76 7.20 29.22 -14.93
N VAL A 77 7.15 28.90 -16.21
CA VAL A 77 6.18 29.37 -17.19
C VAL A 77 4.80 28.76 -16.93
N LYS A 78 4.74 27.48 -16.57
CA LYS A 78 3.47 26.78 -16.28
C LYS A 78 2.99 27.01 -14.84
N ASN A 79 3.83 27.53 -13.97
CA ASN A 79 3.63 27.57 -12.51
C ASN A 79 3.26 26.19 -11.94
N LYS A 80 4.04 25.16 -12.32
CA LYS A 80 3.80 23.75 -11.93
C LYS A 80 5.06 23.08 -11.40
N TYR A 81 4.84 22.08 -10.57
CA TYR A 81 5.88 21.22 -10.00
C TYR A 81 5.82 19.83 -10.59
N TYR A 82 6.98 19.25 -10.89
CA TYR A 82 7.10 17.92 -11.47
C TYR A 82 7.93 17.04 -10.54
N PHE A 83 7.38 15.88 -10.21
CA PHE A 83 8.05 14.86 -9.41
C PHE A 83 8.10 13.55 -10.19
N ILE A 84 9.28 12.97 -10.37
CA ILE A 84 9.44 11.71 -11.11
C ILE A 84 8.93 10.56 -10.24
N LEU A 85 7.96 9.79 -10.74
CA LEU A 85 7.42 8.63 -10.02
C LEU A 85 8.45 7.51 -9.95
N CYS A 86 8.37 6.67 -8.89
CA CYS A 86 9.23 5.49 -8.82
C CYS A 86 9.00 4.57 -10.03
N PRO A 87 10.03 3.85 -10.52
CA PRO A 87 9.88 2.89 -11.62
C PRO A 87 8.77 1.87 -11.36
N CYS A 88 8.58 1.47 -10.11
CA CYS A 88 7.49 0.61 -9.67
C CYS A 88 6.09 1.13 -10.04
N HIS A 89 5.84 2.43 -9.80
CA HIS A 89 4.57 3.08 -10.13
C HIS A 89 4.42 3.18 -11.64
N SER A 90 5.48 3.56 -12.35
CA SER A 90 5.48 3.66 -13.82
C SER A 90 5.12 2.33 -14.47
N ILE A 91 5.82 1.24 -14.12
CA ILE A 91 5.57 -0.11 -14.64
C ILE A 91 4.14 -0.53 -14.34
N TYR A 92 3.67 -0.32 -13.11
CA TYR A 92 2.31 -0.71 -12.72
C TYR A 92 1.26 0.03 -13.56
N ILE A 93 1.39 1.36 -13.69
CA ILE A 93 0.46 2.17 -14.47
C ILE A 93 0.48 1.67 -15.92
N PHE A 94 1.64 1.61 -16.57
CA PHE A 94 1.75 1.11 -17.95
C PHE A 94 1.11 -0.26 -18.16
N SER A 95 1.29 -1.19 -17.21
CA SER A 95 0.72 -2.54 -17.30
C SER A 95 -0.81 -2.61 -17.17
N ASN A 96 -1.44 -1.59 -16.58
CA ASN A 96 -2.89 -1.55 -16.33
C ASN A 96 -3.64 -0.57 -17.23
N LEU A 97 -2.94 0.37 -17.88
CA LEU A 97 -3.53 1.32 -18.83
C LEU A 97 -4.30 0.66 -19.99
N ASN A 98 -4.00 -0.60 -20.31
CA ASN A 98 -4.64 -1.34 -21.40
C ASN A 98 -5.79 -2.24 -20.95
N LYS A 99 -6.04 -2.37 -19.64
CA LYS A 99 -7.01 -3.35 -19.10
C LYS A 99 -8.37 -2.74 -18.72
N ALA A 100 -8.56 -1.44 -18.91
CA ALA A 100 -9.73 -0.69 -18.46
C ALA A 100 -10.04 -0.84 -16.95
N GLU A 101 -9.03 -1.21 -16.14
CA GLU A 101 -9.15 -1.30 -14.69
C GLU A 101 -9.01 0.09 -14.06
N THR A 102 -9.90 0.42 -13.11
CA THR A 102 -9.82 1.67 -12.35
C THR A 102 -8.57 1.68 -11.47
N VAL A 103 -7.63 2.58 -11.78
CA VAL A 103 -6.43 2.78 -10.96
C VAL A 103 -6.69 3.89 -9.94
N ILE A 104 -6.55 3.57 -8.65
CA ILE A 104 -6.80 4.52 -7.56
C ILE A 104 -5.47 4.95 -6.94
N PHE A 105 -5.25 6.26 -6.86
CA PHE A 105 -4.12 6.86 -6.18
C PHE A 105 -4.53 7.36 -4.80
N ARG A 106 -3.83 6.89 -3.77
CA ARG A 106 -3.86 7.51 -2.44
C ARG A 106 -2.74 8.53 -2.33
N SER A 107 -3.11 9.77 -2.04
CA SER A 107 -2.21 10.86 -1.69
C SER A 107 -2.32 11.11 -0.19
N THR A 108 -1.25 10.84 0.56
CA THR A 108 -1.18 11.15 1.99
C THR A 108 -0.39 12.45 2.17
N TYR A 109 -1.09 13.52 2.52
CA TYR A 109 -0.52 14.83 2.79
C TYR A 109 -0.03 14.87 4.24
N THR A 110 1.25 15.20 4.45
CA THR A 110 1.81 15.37 5.80
C THR A 110 2.07 16.84 6.07
N PHE A 111 1.49 17.38 7.13
CA PHE A 111 1.66 18.78 7.56
C PHE A 111 2.42 18.88 8.88
N LEU A 112 3.14 19.99 9.02
CA LEU A 112 3.87 20.42 10.22
C LEU A 112 3.19 21.65 10.83
N ASN A 113 3.36 21.82 12.13
CA ASN A 113 2.91 23.04 12.81
C ASN A 113 3.79 24.26 12.48
N ASN A 114 5.07 24.05 12.16
CA ASN A 114 6.00 25.13 11.83
C ASN A 114 6.63 24.93 10.45
N ALA A 115 7.15 26.02 9.89
CA ALA A 115 7.87 26.03 8.63
C ALA A 115 9.17 25.24 8.72
N PHE A 116 9.53 24.57 7.62
CA PHE A 116 10.74 23.74 7.50
C PHE A 116 12.04 24.48 7.82
N VAL A 117 12.08 25.79 7.54
CA VAL A 117 13.26 26.66 7.68
C VAL A 117 13.70 26.86 9.15
N LYS A 118 12.85 26.57 10.14
CA LYS A 118 13.15 26.80 11.56
C LYS A 118 13.65 25.57 12.33
N LEU A 119 13.89 24.43 11.68
CA LEU A 119 14.12 23.15 12.37
C LEU A 119 15.59 22.75 12.43
N SER A 120 16.28 23.17 13.50
CA SER A 120 17.51 22.50 13.97
C SER A 120 17.22 21.19 14.73
N ASN A 121 15.94 20.84 14.95
CA ASN A 121 15.50 19.67 15.71
C ASN A 121 14.61 18.76 14.86
N TYR A 122 15.20 18.06 13.89
CA TYR A 122 14.53 16.99 13.17
C TYR A 122 14.06 15.90 14.14
N GLY A 123 12.73 15.67 14.22
CA GLY A 123 12.15 14.50 14.88
C GLY A 123 11.17 14.75 16.03
N ARG A 124 11.07 15.96 16.58
CA ARG A 124 10.15 16.26 17.71
C ARG A 124 8.85 16.97 17.32
N GLU A 125 8.68 17.37 16.07
CA GLU A 125 7.47 18.08 15.66
C GLU A 125 6.27 17.14 15.45
N LYS A 126 5.10 17.63 15.89
CA LYS A 126 3.83 16.94 15.69
C LYS A 126 3.45 17.01 14.22
N LYS A 127 3.28 15.83 13.61
CA LYS A 127 2.89 15.66 12.21
C LYS A 127 1.41 15.32 12.11
N TYR A 128 0.72 15.94 11.16
CA TYR A 128 -0.68 15.65 10.85
C TYR A 128 -0.76 15.04 9.46
N ARG A 129 -1.53 13.96 9.31
CA ARG A 129 -1.61 13.21 8.05
C ARG A 129 -3.04 13.16 7.55
N TYR A 130 -3.23 13.49 6.28
CA TYR A 130 -4.53 13.52 5.65
C TYR A 130 -4.49 12.70 4.37
N ASP A 131 -5.41 11.76 4.23
CA ASP A 131 -5.51 10.89 3.06
C ASP A 131 -6.54 11.45 2.08
N ASN A 132 -6.19 11.56 0.79
CA ASN A 132 -7.13 11.71 -0.31
C ASN A 132 -6.95 10.57 -1.33
N PHE A 133 -8.04 10.22 -2.01
CA PHE A 133 -8.08 9.19 -3.03
C PHE A 133 -8.55 9.82 -4.34
N LYS A 134 -7.78 9.63 -5.40
CA LYS A 134 -8.09 10.13 -6.75
C LYS A 134 -8.08 8.98 -7.73
N ILE A 135 -8.98 9.00 -8.71
CA ILE A 135 -9.01 8.03 -9.79
C ILE A 135 -8.10 8.52 -10.91
N LEU A 136 -7.26 7.63 -11.42
CA LEU A 136 -6.49 7.88 -12.62
C LEU A 136 -7.37 7.67 -13.85
N ILE A 137 -7.54 8.73 -14.65
CA ILE A 137 -8.29 8.70 -15.90
C ILE A 137 -7.33 9.01 -17.04
N LYS A 138 -7.36 8.18 -18.08
CA LYS A 138 -6.60 8.44 -19.31
C LYS A 138 -7.26 9.59 -20.08
N ASP A 139 -6.54 10.69 -20.22
CA ASP A 139 -7.00 11.88 -20.95
C ASP A 139 -6.49 11.84 -22.40
N SER A 140 -5.19 11.59 -22.58
CA SER A 140 -4.56 11.43 -23.90
C SER A 140 -3.53 10.29 -23.90
N SER A 141 -2.75 10.14 -24.98
CA SER A 141 -1.63 9.16 -25.06
C SER A 141 -0.63 9.32 -23.91
N ASP A 142 -0.41 10.57 -23.50
CA ASP A 142 0.72 10.94 -22.65
C ASP A 142 0.30 11.67 -21.37
N ILE A 143 -1.00 11.87 -21.17
CA ILE A 143 -1.57 12.55 -20.00
C ILE A 143 -2.64 11.69 -19.34
N PHE A 144 -2.50 11.53 -18.02
CA PHE A 144 -3.48 10.89 -17.15
C PHE A 144 -3.90 11.87 -16.06
N ARG A 145 -5.19 12.19 -16.01
CA ARG A 145 -5.76 13.08 -15.00
C ARG A 145 -6.03 12.31 -13.72
N LEU A 146 -5.94 13.02 -12.59
CA LEU A 146 -6.35 12.50 -11.28
C LEU A 146 -7.62 13.21 -10.85
N GLU A 147 -8.74 12.52 -10.97
CA GLU A 147 -10.05 13.08 -10.66
C GLU A 147 -10.51 12.72 -9.25
N ASN A 148 -11.20 13.67 -8.61
CA ASN A 148 -11.92 13.45 -7.37
C ASN A 148 -13.29 12.84 -7.72
N ASP A 149 -13.36 11.53 -7.96
CA ASP A 149 -14.64 10.82 -7.93
C ASP A 149 -15.06 10.72 -6.46
N ASP A 150 -15.94 11.62 -6.03
CA ASP A 150 -16.31 11.73 -4.62
C ASP A 150 -16.81 10.38 -4.06
N LEU A 151 -17.59 9.61 -4.83
CA LEU A 151 -18.17 8.35 -4.33
C LEU A 151 -17.11 7.27 -4.16
N VAL A 152 -16.35 6.97 -5.22
CA VAL A 152 -15.33 5.92 -5.21
C VAL A 152 -14.18 6.27 -4.27
N ALA A 153 -13.83 7.56 -4.19
CA ALA A 153 -12.80 8.05 -3.27
C ALA A 153 -13.21 7.85 -1.81
N TYR A 154 -14.46 8.20 -1.43
CA TYR A 154 -14.94 7.95 -0.08
C TYR A 154 -14.98 6.45 0.23
N GLN A 155 -15.53 5.62 -0.67
CA GLN A 155 -15.55 4.17 -0.49
C GLN A 155 -14.15 3.60 -0.27
N SER A 156 -13.16 4.05 -1.04
CA SER A 156 -11.77 3.60 -0.91
C SER A 156 -11.15 3.98 0.43
N HIS A 157 -11.41 5.22 0.89
CA HIS A 157 -10.93 5.69 2.18
C HIS A 157 -11.56 4.91 3.35
N ILE A 158 -12.88 4.76 3.32
CA ILE A 158 -13.66 4.00 4.30
C ILE A 158 -13.19 2.54 4.37
N LYS A 159 -13.07 1.87 3.22
CA LYS A 159 -12.58 0.48 3.14
C LYS A 159 -11.17 0.34 3.73
N GLN A 160 -10.31 1.33 3.51
CA GLN A 160 -8.97 1.34 4.11
C GLN A 160 -9.01 1.53 5.63
N ILE A 161 -9.83 2.45 6.14
CA ILE A 161 -10.00 2.62 7.60
C ILE A 161 -10.53 1.33 8.21
N PHE A 162 -11.54 0.72 7.59
CA PHE A 162 -12.12 -0.54 8.03
C PHE A 162 -11.09 -1.68 8.02
N SER A 163 -10.28 -1.79 6.96
CA SER A 163 -9.23 -2.81 6.87
C SER A 163 -8.16 -2.63 7.95
N ASN A 164 -7.74 -1.39 8.23
CA ASN A 164 -6.82 -1.11 9.34
C ASN A 164 -7.43 -1.45 10.68
N PHE A 165 -8.71 -1.09 10.85
CA PHE A 165 -9.50 -1.39 12.03
C PHE A 165 -9.56 -2.92 12.29
N ILE A 166 -9.90 -3.73 11.29
CA ILE A 166 -9.90 -5.19 11.43
C ILE A 166 -8.48 -5.76 11.63
N SER A 167 -7.48 -5.28 10.88
CA SER A 167 -6.09 -5.76 10.99
C SER A 167 -5.48 -5.56 12.36
N SER A 168 -5.95 -4.54 13.07
CA SER A 168 -5.45 -4.20 14.40
C SER A 168 -5.94 -5.12 15.51
N GLY A 169 -6.79 -6.10 15.18
CA GLY A 169 -7.26 -7.12 16.13
C GLY A 169 -8.12 -6.54 17.24
N PHE A 170 -8.65 -5.32 17.08
CA PHE A 170 -9.44 -4.67 18.11
C PHE A 170 -10.90 -5.07 17.98
N ILE A 171 -11.17 -6.26 18.48
CA ILE A 171 -12.48 -6.88 18.50
C ILE A 171 -12.84 -7.07 19.99
N ILE A 172 -13.96 -6.45 20.40
CA ILE A 172 -14.45 -6.26 21.79
C ILE A 172 -13.82 -7.18 22.85
N GLU A 173 -13.05 -6.58 23.78
CA GLU A 173 -12.82 -7.15 25.11
C GLU A 173 -13.89 -6.59 26.07
N GLU A 174 -14.48 -7.45 26.91
CA GLU A 174 -15.37 -7.02 28.01
C GLU A 174 -14.67 -6.02 28.96
N ASN A 175 -13.34 -5.98 28.98
CA ASN A 175 -12.53 -5.05 29.76
C ASN A 175 -12.54 -3.60 29.26
N PHE A 176 -13.14 -3.29 28.10
CA PHE A 176 -13.20 -1.90 27.64
C PHE A 176 -14.05 -1.00 28.54
N GLU A 177 -15.04 -1.55 29.25
CA GLU A 177 -15.86 -0.78 30.19
C GLU A 177 -15.04 -0.29 31.39
N SER A 178 -14.20 -1.15 31.97
CA SER A 178 -13.36 -0.76 33.11
C SER A 178 -12.28 0.26 32.75
N VAL A 179 -11.74 0.20 31.52
CA VAL A 179 -10.80 1.21 30.99
C VAL A 179 -11.49 2.57 30.81
N LEU A 180 -12.74 2.57 30.35
CA LEU A 180 -13.50 3.80 30.11
C LEU A 180 -14.05 4.43 31.39
N GLU A 181 -14.38 3.63 32.39
CA GLU A 181 -14.91 4.08 33.68
C GLU A 181 -13.84 4.61 34.65
N LYS A 182 -12.59 4.12 34.58
CA LYS A 182 -11.53 4.50 35.53
C LYS A 182 -10.51 5.54 35.03
N ASP A 183 -10.13 5.50 33.74
CA ASP A 183 -8.96 6.28 33.26
C ASP A 183 -9.28 7.27 32.11
N PHE A 184 -10.40 7.08 31.41
CA PHE A 184 -10.66 7.76 30.14
C PHE A 184 -11.45 9.08 30.26
N ILE A 185 -12.17 9.27 31.37
CA ILE A 185 -12.92 10.52 31.65
C ILE A 185 -11.95 11.64 32.08
N ASP A 186 -10.86 11.31 32.77
CA ASP A 186 -9.88 12.29 33.27
C ASP A 186 -8.75 12.61 32.28
N THR A 187 -8.57 11.79 31.24
CA THR A 187 -7.60 12.05 30.16
C THR A 187 -8.34 12.32 28.87
N THR A 188 -8.66 13.59 28.61
CA THR A 188 -9.34 14.02 27.38
C THR A 188 -8.56 13.49 26.16
N PRO A 189 -9.11 12.58 25.34
CA PRO A 189 -8.36 12.02 24.23
C PRO A 189 -8.00 13.13 23.25
N LYS A 190 -6.75 13.12 22.77
CA LYS A 190 -6.19 14.16 21.89
C LYS A 190 -6.66 14.05 20.43
N PHE A 191 -7.87 13.56 20.19
CA PHE A 191 -8.47 13.46 18.84
C PHE A 191 -9.87 14.08 18.79
N VAL A 192 -10.29 14.43 17.59
CA VAL A 192 -11.58 15.07 17.32
C VAL A 192 -12.58 13.99 16.89
N LEU A 193 -13.78 14.00 17.49
CA LEU A 193 -14.92 13.24 16.99
C LEU A 193 -15.59 14.03 15.85
N TYR A 194 -15.90 13.33 14.76
CA TYR A 194 -16.42 13.92 13.52
C TYR A 194 -17.90 13.69 13.32
N HIS A 195 -18.42 12.58 13.83
CA HIS A 195 -19.83 12.22 13.79
C HIS A 195 -20.45 12.30 15.18
N PHE A 196 -19.82 11.70 16.19
CA PHE A 196 -20.38 11.63 17.53
C PHE A 196 -20.08 12.88 18.36
N VAL A 197 -21.00 13.21 19.28
CA VAL A 197 -20.84 14.36 20.20
C VAL A 197 -20.01 13.98 21.42
N SER A 198 -19.97 12.69 21.77
CA SER A 198 -19.24 12.19 22.95
C SER A 198 -18.64 10.80 22.69
N LEU A 199 -17.59 10.47 23.44
CA LEU A 199 -16.95 9.15 23.37
C LEU A 199 -17.90 8.04 23.80
N SER A 200 -18.75 8.29 24.80
CA SER A 200 -19.74 7.33 25.27
C SER A 200 -20.74 6.96 24.16
N SER A 201 -21.27 7.96 23.43
CA SER A 201 -22.18 7.69 22.31
C SER A 201 -21.49 6.97 21.14
N CYS A 202 -20.21 7.28 20.89
CA CYS A 202 -19.38 6.57 19.93
C CYS A 202 -19.19 5.10 20.33
N LEU A 203 -18.89 4.83 21.61
CA LEU A 203 -18.70 3.47 22.13
C LEU A 203 -19.99 2.65 22.07
N GLU A 204 -21.12 3.22 22.48
CA GLU A 204 -22.41 2.53 22.43
C GLU A 204 -22.75 2.12 21.00
N SER A 205 -22.59 3.05 20.06
CA SER A 205 -22.82 2.80 18.64
C SER A 205 -21.81 1.79 18.08
N TYR A 206 -20.56 1.85 18.52
CA TYR A 206 -19.54 0.86 18.16
C TYR A 206 -19.91 -0.54 18.67
N LYS A 207 -20.34 -0.67 19.93
CA LYS A 207 -20.80 -1.95 20.49
C LYS A 207 -21.97 -2.50 19.70
N GLU A 208 -22.89 -1.65 19.28
CA GLU A 208 -24.00 -2.05 18.41
C GLU A 208 -23.51 -2.50 17.03
N PHE A 209 -22.63 -1.73 16.39
CA PHE A 209 -22.02 -2.06 15.10
C PHE A 209 -21.36 -3.44 15.13
N MET A 210 -20.60 -3.73 16.18
CA MET A 210 -19.89 -5.00 16.32
C MET A 210 -20.80 -6.20 16.57
N LYS A 211 -22.03 -6.02 17.09
CA LYS A 211 -23.02 -7.12 17.18
C LYS A 211 -23.45 -7.61 15.80
N TYR A 212 -23.41 -6.74 14.80
CA TYR A 212 -23.75 -7.09 13.42
C TYR A 212 -22.53 -7.58 12.62
N CYS A 213 -21.32 -7.30 13.08
CA CYS A 213 -20.10 -7.79 12.46
C CYS A 213 -19.85 -9.24 12.89
N ASN A 214 -20.20 -10.18 12.03
CA ASN A 214 -19.99 -11.59 12.26
C ASN A 214 -18.58 -12.01 11.83
N PHE A 215 -17.78 -12.48 12.78
CA PHE A 215 -16.50 -13.12 12.52
C PHE A 215 -16.54 -14.56 13.01
N LEU A 216 -15.87 -15.44 12.27
CA LEU A 216 -15.71 -16.82 12.66
C LEU A 216 -14.70 -16.90 13.80
N ASN A 217 -15.13 -17.48 14.91
CA ASN A 217 -14.26 -17.73 16.07
C ASN A 217 -14.00 -19.22 16.21
N LEU A 218 -12.72 -19.60 16.18
CA LEU A 218 -12.29 -20.96 16.49
C LEU A 218 -12.15 -21.10 18.00
N VAL A 219 -12.67 -22.19 18.55
CA VAL A 219 -12.73 -22.48 19.98
C VAL A 219 -11.93 -23.76 20.22
N ASP A 220 -10.98 -23.68 21.15
CA ASP A 220 -10.24 -24.83 21.63
C ASP A 220 -11.19 -25.77 22.38
N ASP A 221 -11.18 -27.05 22.01
CA ASP A 221 -12.06 -28.07 22.59
C ASP A 221 -11.75 -28.36 24.07
N ASN A 222 -10.52 -28.07 24.53
CA ASN A 222 -10.02 -28.46 25.85
C ASN A 222 -9.91 -27.30 26.84
N LYS A 223 -10.00 -26.05 26.37
CA LYS A 223 -9.99 -24.88 27.26
C LYS A 223 -11.42 -24.55 27.63
N SER A 224 -11.71 -24.52 28.94
CA SER A 224 -12.84 -23.74 29.42
C SER A 224 -12.66 -22.31 28.91
N LEU A 225 -13.74 -21.73 28.37
CA LEU A 225 -13.82 -20.45 27.65
C LEU A 225 -13.07 -19.30 28.35
N THR A 226 -11.75 -19.29 28.26
CA THR A 226 -10.87 -18.20 28.67
C THR A 226 -10.63 -17.38 27.42
N PHE A 227 -11.73 -16.74 26.99
CA PHE A 227 -11.72 -15.84 25.86
C PHE A 227 -10.88 -14.61 26.20
N ASN A 228 -9.79 -14.39 25.46
CA ASN A 228 -9.19 -13.06 25.31
C ASN A 228 -9.93 -12.22 24.24
N PHE A 229 -10.96 -12.77 23.59
CA PHE A 229 -11.79 -12.11 22.59
C PHE A 229 -13.26 -12.44 22.85
N LYS A 230 -14.00 -11.52 23.45
CA LYS A 230 -15.45 -11.67 23.68
C LYS A 230 -16.20 -10.56 22.94
N VAL A 231 -16.23 -10.65 21.61
CA VAL A 231 -17.45 -10.19 20.93
C VAL A 231 -18.57 -11.02 21.52
N LYS A 232 -19.72 -10.41 21.80
CA LYS A 232 -20.97 -11.15 22.05
C LYS A 232 -21.18 -12.08 20.85
N THR A 233 -20.73 -13.31 20.98
CA THR A 233 -20.79 -14.33 19.96
C THR A 233 -22.22 -14.84 19.93
N ASN A 234 -22.87 -14.74 18.78
CA ASN A 234 -23.96 -15.66 18.50
C ASN A 234 -23.36 -17.07 18.47
N SER A 235 -24.03 -18.05 19.11
CA SER A 235 -23.63 -19.47 19.10
C SER A 235 -23.33 -20.02 17.71
N ASP A 236 -23.92 -19.38 16.70
CA ASP A 236 -23.89 -19.80 15.29
C ASP A 236 -22.55 -19.50 14.59
N ASN A 237 -21.69 -18.66 15.18
CA ASN A 237 -20.39 -18.27 14.61
C ASN A 237 -19.19 -18.96 15.32
N MET A 238 -19.45 -19.87 16.26
CA MET A 238 -18.42 -20.60 17.01
C MET A 238 -18.13 -21.95 16.35
N PHE A 239 -16.86 -22.20 16.06
CA PHE A 239 -16.41 -23.45 15.46
C PHE A 239 -15.34 -24.10 16.33
N ARG A 240 -15.44 -25.42 16.48
CA ARG A 240 -14.47 -26.19 17.25
C ARG A 240 -13.20 -26.43 16.44
N ALA A 241 -12.05 -26.31 17.08
CA ALA A 241 -10.75 -26.64 16.49
C ALA A 241 -10.72 -28.07 15.94
N SER A 242 -11.35 -29.04 16.63
CA SER A 242 -11.54 -30.41 16.16
C SER A 242 -12.15 -30.51 14.77
N LYS A 243 -13.16 -29.69 14.43
CA LYS A 243 -13.80 -29.74 13.10
C LYS A 243 -12.84 -29.32 11.99
N LEU A 244 -12.02 -28.30 12.22
CA LEU A 244 -10.96 -27.90 11.27
C LEU A 244 -9.96 -29.05 11.11
N LYS A 245 -9.50 -29.62 12.22
CA LYS A 245 -8.53 -30.72 12.20
C LYS A 245 -9.05 -31.96 11.48
N GLU A 246 -10.27 -32.39 11.79
CA GLU A 246 -10.95 -33.51 11.13
C GLU A 246 -11.04 -33.30 9.62
N TYR A 247 -11.42 -32.10 9.20
CA TYR A 247 -11.48 -31.74 7.78
C TYR A 247 -10.11 -31.84 7.10
N LEU A 248 -9.08 -31.21 7.69
CA LEU A 248 -7.72 -31.22 7.13
C LEU A 248 -7.16 -32.65 7.07
N GLU A 249 -7.37 -33.46 8.11
CA GLU A 249 -6.94 -34.85 8.16
C GLU A 249 -7.65 -35.72 7.12
N TYR A 250 -8.96 -35.53 6.92
CA TYR A 250 -9.72 -36.22 5.88
C TYR A 250 -9.15 -35.94 4.49
N HIS A 251 -8.93 -34.68 4.15
CA HIS A 251 -8.38 -34.30 2.85
C HIS A 251 -6.93 -34.78 2.68
N PHE A 252 -6.11 -34.73 3.75
CA PHE A 252 -4.75 -35.27 3.72
C PHE A 252 -4.71 -36.79 3.48
N LYS A 253 -5.65 -37.56 4.04
CA LYS A 253 -5.78 -39.00 3.72
C LYS A 253 -6.04 -39.23 2.22
N ILE A 254 -6.87 -38.39 1.60
CA ILE A 254 -7.13 -38.44 0.15
C ILE A 254 -5.87 -38.10 -0.65
N TYR A 255 -5.13 -37.05 -0.27
CA TYR A 255 -3.84 -36.71 -0.88
C TYR A 255 -2.83 -37.85 -0.79
N CYS A 256 -2.71 -38.47 0.38
CA CYS A 256 -1.82 -39.62 0.57
C CYS A 256 -2.16 -40.77 -0.38
N LYS A 257 -3.45 -41.13 -0.51
CA LYS A 257 -3.90 -42.17 -1.45
C LYS A 257 -3.53 -41.83 -2.90
N ARG A 258 -3.69 -40.57 -3.31
CA ARG A 258 -3.33 -40.11 -4.67
C ARG A 258 -1.81 -40.18 -4.93
N LYS A 259 -0.98 -39.89 -3.93
CA LYS A 259 0.49 -39.83 -4.06
C LYS A 259 1.20 -41.15 -3.74
N MET A 260 0.50 -42.18 -3.25
CA MET A 260 1.10 -43.48 -2.90
C MET A 260 1.85 -44.18 -4.04
N GLN A 261 1.52 -43.88 -5.30
CA GLN A 261 2.22 -44.43 -6.46
C GLN A 261 3.57 -43.75 -6.73
N ASN A 262 3.86 -42.62 -6.08
CA ASN A 262 5.12 -41.90 -6.24
C ASN A 262 6.20 -42.51 -5.30
N PRO A 263 7.30 -43.09 -5.82
CA PRO A 263 8.35 -43.69 -4.98
C PRO A 263 9.00 -42.71 -4.00
N ARG A 264 9.12 -41.43 -4.38
CA ARG A 264 9.64 -40.37 -3.52
C ARG A 264 8.70 -40.09 -2.35
N PHE A 265 7.39 -40.18 -2.57
CA PHE A 265 6.39 -40.05 -1.51
C PHE A 265 6.53 -41.16 -0.47
N ILE A 266 6.71 -42.42 -0.90
CA ILE A 266 6.92 -43.56 0.01
C ILE A 266 8.17 -43.31 0.86
N LYS A 267 9.28 -42.86 0.25
CA LYS A 267 10.53 -42.55 0.95
C LYS A 267 10.39 -41.40 1.95
N LEU A 268 9.57 -40.40 1.64
CA LEU A 268 9.39 -39.19 2.45
C LEU A 268 8.15 -39.22 3.34
N LYS A 269 7.42 -40.34 3.43
CA LYS A 269 6.10 -40.40 4.07
C LYS A 269 6.09 -39.86 5.50
N SER A 270 7.06 -40.26 6.32
CA SER A 270 7.17 -39.78 7.71
C SER A 270 7.41 -38.26 7.79
N TRP A 271 8.22 -37.71 6.89
CA TRP A 271 8.48 -36.27 6.80
C TRP A 271 7.26 -35.50 6.33
N ILE A 272 6.53 -36.04 5.34
CA ILE A 272 5.28 -35.47 4.84
C ILE A 272 4.21 -35.44 5.94
N ASP A 273 4.09 -36.52 6.71
CA ASP A 273 3.17 -36.58 7.86
C ASP A 273 3.53 -35.58 8.95
N HIS A 274 4.83 -35.42 9.23
CA HIS A 274 5.31 -34.44 10.20
C HIS A 274 5.05 -33.00 9.72
N PHE A 275 5.41 -32.70 8.48
CA PHE A 275 5.19 -31.39 7.87
C PHE A 275 3.71 -31.01 7.82
N PHE A 276 2.83 -31.93 7.43
CA PHE A 276 1.39 -31.72 7.45
C PHE A 276 0.90 -31.36 8.86
N LYS A 277 1.33 -32.11 9.89
CA LYS A 277 0.96 -31.82 11.29
C LYS A 277 1.44 -30.45 11.74
N GLU A 278 2.65 -30.05 11.34
CA GLU A 278 3.19 -28.72 11.67
C GLU A 278 2.40 -27.60 10.99
N CYS A 279 2.03 -27.76 9.71
CA CYS A 279 1.15 -26.82 9.02
C CYS A 279 -0.21 -26.69 9.72
N CYS A 280 -0.83 -27.81 10.10
CA CYS A 280 -2.10 -27.81 10.83
C CYS A 280 -1.98 -27.09 12.17
N TYR A 281 -0.94 -27.42 12.96
CA TYR A 281 -0.69 -26.77 14.25
C TYR A 281 -0.50 -25.27 14.09
N LYS A 282 0.32 -24.83 13.12
CA LYS A 282 0.56 -23.41 12.88
C LYS A 282 -0.68 -22.69 12.39
N LEU A 283 -1.50 -23.32 11.57
CA LEU A 283 -2.76 -22.74 11.15
C LEU A 283 -3.71 -22.56 12.34
N GLU A 284 -3.91 -23.61 13.12
CA GLU A 284 -4.75 -23.61 14.32
C GLU A 284 -4.29 -22.53 15.32
N GLU A 285 -2.99 -22.48 15.63
CA GLU A 285 -2.39 -21.44 16.49
C GLU A 285 -2.70 -20.03 15.98
N ASN A 286 -2.53 -19.76 14.68
CA ASN A 286 -2.79 -18.42 14.13
C ASN A 286 -4.28 -18.04 14.14
N ILE A 287 -5.20 -18.99 13.98
CA ILE A 287 -6.64 -18.71 14.07
C ILE A 287 -7.05 -18.52 15.54
N LEU A 288 -6.60 -19.39 16.46
CA LEU A 288 -6.89 -19.29 17.89
C LEU A 288 -6.33 -18.00 18.52
N ASP A 289 -5.14 -17.59 18.09
CA ASP A 289 -4.51 -16.33 18.52
C ASP A 289 -5.12 -15.09 17.83
N ASN A 290 -6.15 -15.24 16.99
CA ASN A 290 -6.80 -14.17 16.24
C ASN A 290 -5.85 -13.38 15.31
N LYS A 291 -4.74 -14.01 14.89
CA LYS A 291 -3.84 -13.47 13.86
C LYS A 291 -4.45 -13.56 12.46
N ILE A 292 -5.48 -14.39 12.29
CA ILE A 292 -6.27 -14.52 11.06
C ILE A 292 -7.72 -14.17 11.39
N VAL A 293 -8.19 -13.05 10.85
CA VAL A 293 -9.60 -12.66 10.96
C VAL A 293 -10.39 -13.26 9.80
N LEU A 294 -11.50 -13.92 10.12
CA LEU A 294 -12.33 -14.64 9.15
C LEU A 294 -13.75 -14.06 9.17
N PRO A 295 -14.05 -13.06 8.32
CA PRO A 295 -15.40 -12.52 8.16
C PRO A 295 -16.42 -13.63 7.83
N PHE A 296 -17.58 -13.62 8.46
CA PHE A 296 -18.59 -14.66 8.30
C PHE A 296 -19.94 -14.04 7.96
N TYR A 297 -20.55 -14.47 6.85
CA TYR A 297 -21.87 -13.97 6.42
C TYR A 297 -22.87 -15.10 6.16
N GLU A 298 -22.41 -16.21 5.59
CA GLU A 298 -23.25 -17.36 5.21
C GLU A 298 -22.61 -18.70 5.62
N ALA A 299 -23.44 -19.73 5.82
CA ALA A 299 -23.00 -21.08 6.20
C ALA A 299 -21.97 -21.70 5.23
N ASP A 300 -22.05 -21.39 3.92
CA ASP A 300 -21.11 -21.86 2.91
C ASP A 300 -19.71 -21.21 2.99
N SER A 301 -19.54 -20.20 3.84
CA SER A 301 -18.26 -19.52 4.03
C SER A 301 -17.23 -20.42 4.71
N LEU A 302 -17.67 -21.32 5.60
CA LEU A 302 -16.79 -22.20 6.36
C LEU A 302 -16.04 -23.20 5.46
N SER A 303 -16.78 -23.92 4.61
CA SER A 303 -16.20 -24.89 3.69
C SER A 303 -15.26 -24.19 2.70
N LYS A 304 -15.57 -22.96 2.27
CA LYS A 304 -14.68 -22.16 1.42
C LYS A 304 -13.36 -21.82 2.14
N TYR A 305 -13.38 -21.43 3.41
CA TYR A 305 -12.17 -21.20 4.19
C TYR A 305 -11.34 -22.48 4.32
N PHE A 306 -11.97 -23.59 4.71
CA PHE A 306 -11.30 -24.87 4.92
C PHE A 306 -10.66 -25.40 3.63
N ASN A 307 -11.37 -25.32 2.50
CA ASN A 307 -10.83 -25.67 1.18
C ASN A 307 -9.61 -24.82 0.83
N ARG A 308 -9.64 -23.49 1.07
CA ARG A 308 -8.51 -22.60 0.81
C ARG A 308 -7.30 -22.94 1.67
N PHE A 309 -7.50 -23.15 2.98
CA PHE A 309 -6.44 -23.56 3.89
C PHE A 309 -5.78 -24.87 3.44
N TYR A 310 -6.59 -25.87 3.13
CA TYR A 310 -6.08 -27.15 2.65
C TYR A 310 -5.34 -27.02 1.32
N GLY A 311 -5.85 -26.23 0.37
CA GLY A 311 -5.18 -25.97 -0.90
C GLY A 311 -3.79 -25.35 -0.73
N PHE A 312 -3.57 -24.50 0.29
CA PHE A 312 -2.22 -24.01 0.59
C PHE A 312 -1.30 -25.07 1.15
N ILE A 313 -1.81 -25.92 2.06
CA ILE A 313 -1.08 -27.05 2.61
C ILE A 313 -0.68 -28.02 1.49
N GLU A 314 -1.62 -28.38 0.61
CA GLU A 314 -1.39 -29.26 -0.56
C GLU A 314 -0.32 -28.68 -1.49
N ASN A 315 -0.41 -27.39 -1.85
CA ASN A 315 0.59 -26.75 -2.71
C ASN A 315 2.01 -26.75 -2.12
N VAL A 316 2.14 -26.58 -0.80
CA VAL A 316 3.48 -26.61 -0.16
C VAL A 316 3.95 -28.05 0.06
N LEU A 317 3.03 -29.00 0.26
CA LEU A 317 3.33 -30.42 0.31
C LEU A 317 3.82 -30.96 -1.04
N ASP A 318 3.26 -30.50 -2.16
CA ASP A 318 3.73 -30.86 -3.50
C ASP A 318 5.14 -30.32 -3.75
N ASP A 319 5.41 -29.04 -3.43
CA ASP A 319 6.76 -28.45 -3.51
C ASP A 319 7.76 -29.20 -2.61
N PHE A 320 7.35 -29.54 -1.38
CA PHE A 320 8.14 -30.35 -0.45
C PHE A 320 8.42 -31.74 -1.03
N LEU A 321 7.42 -32.42 -1.57
CA LEU A 321 7.56 -33.76 -2.14
C LEU A 321 8.56 -33.76 -3.32
N GLU A 322 8.52 -32.74 -4.17
CA GLU A 322 9.36 -32.63 -5.36
C GLU A 322 10.81 -32.24 -5.03
N ASN A 323 11.00 -31.33 -4.08
CA ASN A 323 12.28 -30.63 -3.91
C ASN A 323 12.99 -30.93 -2.58
N PHE A 324 12.35 -31.61 -1.62
CA PHE A 324 12.96 -31.86 -0.32
C PHE A 324 13.98 -33.00 -0.34
N GLU A 325 15.16 -32.73 0.23
CA GLU A 325 16.26 -33.68 0.35
C GLU A 325 16.62 -33.94 1.83
N PRO A 326 16.20 -35.08 2.39
CA PRO A 326 16.33 -35.36 3.84
C PRO A 326 17.78 -35.58 4.30
N LEU A 327 18.72 -35.78 3.38
CA LEU A 327 20.14 -36.02 3.66
C LEU A 327 21.04 -34.79 3.39
N SER A 328 20.43 -33.64 3.10
CA SER A 328 21.19 -32.40 2.88
C SER A 328 21.82 -31.90 4.18
N LEU A 329 23.06 -31.37 4.10
CA LEU A 329 23.75 -30.72 5.24
C LEU A 329 22.92 -29.56 5.82
N ASP A 330 22.10 -28.91 4.99
CA ASP A 330 21.20 -27.80 5.34
C ASP A 330 19.75 -28.24 5.63
N PHE A 331 19.53 -29.52 5.94
CA PHE A 331 18.20 -30.12 6.14
C PHE A 331 17.22 -29.27 6.97
N LYS A 332 17.63 -28.81 8.16
CA LYS A 332 16.76 -28.03 9.06
C LYS A 332 16.37 -26.69 8.43
N LYS A 333 17.33 -26.02 7.80
CA LYS A 333 17.12 -24.74 7.11
C LYS A 333 16.17 -24.91 5.93
N ASN A 334 16.35 -25.97 5.16
CA ASN A 334 15.49 -26.32 4.03
C ASN A 334 14.05 -26.61 4.52
N TYR A 335 13.89 -27.42 5.57
CA TYR A 335 12.60 -27.72 6.17
C TYR A 335 11.88 -26.45 6.67
N HIS A 336 12.57 -25.61 7.45
CA HIS A 336 12.01 -24.33 7.92
C HIS A 336 11.65 -23.36 6.79
N SER A 337 12.33 -23.44 5.64
CA SER A 337 11.98 -22.65 4.46
C SER A 337 10.58 -23.00 3.95
N TYR A 338 10.20 -24.28 3.90
CA TYR A 338 8.85 -24.69 3.47
C TYR A 338 7.77 -24.24 4.46
N VAL A 339 8.02 -24.36 5.77
CA VAL A 339 7.10 -23.84 6.80
C VAL A 339 6.95 -22.33 6.65
N SER A 340 8.04 -21.61 6.39
CA SER A 340 8.02 -20.15 6.16
C SER A 340 7.24 -19.78 4.90
N LYS A 341 7.39 -20.54 3.80
CA LYS A 341 6.59 -20.38 2.57
C LYS A 341 5.09 -20.56 2.86
N PHE A 342 4.73 -21.57 3.66
CA PHE A 342 3.34 -21.79 4.09
C PHE A 342 2.81 -20.62 4.91
N LEU A 343 3.54 -20.19 5.96
CA LEU A 343 3.15 -19.06 6.80
C LEU A 343 2.99 -17.77 6.02
N LYS A 344 3.86 -17.53 5.03
CA LYS A 344 3.74 -16.37 4.13
C LYS A 344 2.44 -16.40 3.33
N LYS A 345 2.05 -17.57 2.78
CA LYS A 345 0.75 -17.72 2.08
C LYS A 345 -0.44 -17.48 3.00
N ILE A 346 -0.35 -17.93 4.26
CA ILE A 346 -1.38 -17.68 5.26
C ILE A 346 -1.49 -16.19 5.61
N ASP A 347 -0.36 -15.49 5.77
CA ASP A 347 -0.33 -14.04 5.99
C ASP A 347 -0.90 -13.25 4.79
N GLU A 348 -0.54 -13.63 3.57
CA GLU A 348 -1.09 -13.04 2.34
C GLU A 348 -2.62 -13.23 2.25
N MET A 349 -3.11 -14.41 2.59
CA MET A 349 -4.55 -14.70 2.62
C MET A 349 -5.27 -13.96 3.76
N SER A 350 -4.66 -13.86 4.94
CA SER A 350 -5.20 -13.06 6.05
C SER A 350 -5.40 -11.61 5.60
N LYS A 351 -4.39 -11.02 4.96
CA LYS A 351 -4.48 -9.67 4.36
C LYS A 351 -5.57 -9.59 3.29
N GLU A 352 -5.74 -10.60 2.45
CA GLU A 352 -6.82 -10.66 1.46
C GLU A 352 -8.20 -10.62 2.13
N PHE A 353 -8.42 -11.41 3.18
CA PHE A 353 -9.69 -11.43 3.91
C PHE A 353 -9.97 -10.10 4.60
N VAL A 354 -8.97 -9.49 5.22
CA VAL A 354 -9.13 -8.17 5.83
C VAL A 354 -9.48 -7.11 4.77
N ASN A 355 -8.79 -7.10 3.62
CA ASN A 355 -9.08 -6.15 2.54
C ASN A 355 -10.48 -6.34 1.92
N ASN A 356 -11.02 -7.56 1.93
CA ASN A 356 -12.34 -7.88 1.40
C ASN A 356 -13.45 -7.82 2.47
N SER A 357 -13.10 -7.66 3.74
CA SER A 357 -14.05 -7.78 4.87
C SER A 357 -15.20 -6.79 4.79
N TRP A 358 -14.96 -5.58 4.26
CA TRP A 358 -16.02 -4.57 4.05
C TRP A 358 -17.16 -5.11 3.18
N ASP A 359 -16.80 -5.71 2.05
CA ASP A 359 -17.77 -6.23 1.09
C ASP A 359 -18.39 -7.55 1.60
N LEU A 360 -17.57 -8.44 2.20
CA LEU A 360 -18.03 -9.72 2.76
C LEU A 360 -19.05 -9.55 3.89
N LEU A 361 -18.86 -8.55 4.76
CA LEU A 361 -19.78 -8.28 5.87
C LEU A 361 -20.97 -7.40 5.46
N ASN A 362 -20.96 -6.87 4.23
CA ASN A 362 -21.93 -5.88 3.76
C ASN A 362 -22.08 -4.73 4.77
N VAL A 363 -20.96 -4.08 5.09
CA VAL A 363 -20.87 -3.09 6.18
C VAL A 363 -21.84 -1.91 5.98
N THR A 364 -22.12 -1.51 4.74
CA THR A 364 -23.15 -0.51 4.43
C THR A 364 -24.53 -0.91 4.95
N ASN A 365 -24.92 -2.17 4.80
CA ASN A 365 -26.19 -2.68 5.31
C ASN A 365 -26.20 -2.77 6.84
N ILE A 366 -25.05 -3.07 7.46
CA ILE A 366 -24.91 -3.04 8.92
C ILE A 366 -25.19 -1.63 9.45
N PHE A 367 -24.57 -0.62 8.85
CA PHE A 367 -24.82 0.78 9.20
C PHE A 367 -26.30 1.14 9.00
N SER A 368 -26.90 0.76 7.87
CA SER A 368 -28.32 1.06 7.62
C SER A 368 -29.26 0.42 8.64
N LYS A 369 -28.95 -0.80 9.13
CA LYS A 369 -29.70 -1.47 10.21
C LYS A 369 -29.55 -0.75 11.54
N MET A 370 -28.32 -0.42 11.92
CA MET A 370 -28.00 0.26 13.17
C MET A 370 -28.70 1.63 13.28
N PHE A 371 -28.65 2.42 12.21
CA PHE A 371 -29.26 3.75 12.18
C PHE A 371 -30.71 3.78 11.68
N LYS A 372 -31.28 2.63 11.33
CA LYS A 372 -32.66 2.48 10.82
C LYS A 372 -32.98 3.41 9.64
N ARG A 373 -32.00 3.67 8.77
CA ARG A 373 -32.12 4.50 7.57
C ARG A 373 -31.13 4.06 6.52
N ASP A 374 -31.42 4.32 5.25
CA ASP A 374 -30.49 4.00 4.16
C ASP A 374 -29.30 4.94 4.17
N LEU A 375 -28.13 4.44 4.61
CA LEU A 375 -26.88 5.20 4.62
C LEU A 375 -26.18 5.08 3.27
N LYS A 376 -26.62 5.91 2.32
CA LYS A 376 -25.92 6.16 1.05
C LYS A 376 -24.99 7.38 1.12
N ASP A 377 -25.03 8.12 2.21
CA ASP A 377 -24.10 9.23 2.44
C ASP A 377 -22.76 8.70 2.95
N PHE A 378 -21.85 8.47 2.00
CA PHE A 378 -20.49 8.02 2.32
C PHE A 378 -19.68 9.07 3.09
N ILE A 379 -20.07 10.36 3.09
CA ILE A 379 -19.43 11.37 3.94
C ILE A 379 -19.73 11.08 5.41
N GLU A 380 -20.96 10.70 5.72
CA GLU A 380 -21.36 10.33 7.08
C GLU A 380 -20.65 9.04 7.54
N ILE A 381 -20.64 8.01 6.68
CA ILE A 381 -19.96 6.74 6.97
C ILE A 381 -18.46 6.95 7.20
N ASP A 382 -17.83 7.84 6.43
CA ASP A 382 -16.41 8.18 6.58
C ASP A 382 -16.09 8.76 7.95
N LYS A 383 -16.93 9.69 8.43
CA LYS A 383 -16.81 10.26 9.77
C LYS A 383 -17.03 9.21 10.86
N LEU A 384 -18.06 8.37 10.72
CA LEU A 384 -18.36 7.26 11.63
C LEU A 384 -17.17 6.31 11.77
N MET A 385 -16.59 5.88 10.65
CA MET A 385 -15.45 4.96 10.65
C MET A 385 -14.19 5.58 11.24
N CYS A 386 -13.95 6.88 11.02
CA CYS A 386 -12.85 7.59 11.67
C CYS A 386 -13.02 7.62 13.19
N ASP A 387 -14.23 7.91 13.67
CA ASP A 387 -14.53 7.97 15.10
C ASP A 387 -14.35 6.59 15.75
N PHE A 388 -14.89 5.52 15.15
CA PHE A 388 -14.70 4.15 15.62
C PHE A 388 -13.21 3.76 15.68
N HIS A 389 -12.46 4.00 14.60
CA HIS A 389 -11.04 3.70 14.57
C HIS A 389 -10.26 4.46 15.64
N ASN A 390 -10.50 5.76 15.79
CA ASN A 390 -9.77 6.61 16.73
C ASN A 390 -10.08 6.27 18.18
N MET A 391 -11.35 6.06 18.50
CA MET A 391 -11.78 5.62 19.82
C MET A 391 -11.05 4.33 20.19
N ILE A 392 -11.09 3.33 19.30
CA ILE A 392 -10.49 2.03 19.56
C ILE A 392 -8.96 2.10 19.67
N CYS A 393 -8.31 2.91 18.84
CA CYS A 393 -6.87 3.18 18.99
C CYS A 393 -6.54 3.75 20.37
N CYS A 394 -7.32 4.71 20.86
CA CYS A 394 -7.10 5.27 22.19
C CYS A 394 -7.32 4.26 23.30
N VAL A 395 -8.43 3.52 23.28
CA VAL A 395 -8.73 2.55 24.34
C VAL A 395 -7.66 1.45 24.40
N SER A 396 -7.18 1.00 23.24
CA SER A 396 -6.12 0.00 23.17
C SER A 396 -4.78 0.56 23.66
N ALA A 397 -4.47 1.81 23.35
CA ALA A 397 -3.27 2.47 23.85
C ALA A 397 -3.25 2.56 25.37
N THR A 398 -4.39 2.91 25.99
CA THR A 398 -4.52 2.94 27.45
C THR A 398 -4.31 1.56 28.06
N ARG A 399 -4.93 0.52 27.50
CA ARG A 399 -4.75 -0.87 27.96
C ARG A 399 -3.29 -1.32 27.88
N ASP A 400 -2.62 -0.99 26.78
CA ASP A 400 -1.25 -1.46 26.48
C ASP A 400 -0.16 -0.52 27.03
N GLY A 401 -0.54 0.55 27.74
CA GLY A 401 0.39 1.54 28.29
C GLY A 401 1.16 2.35 27.24
N LEU A 402 0.62 2.47 26.02
CA LEU A 402 1.25 3.17 24.90
C LEU A 402 1.07 4.68 25.01
N SER A 403 2.04 5.44 24.50
CA SER A 403 1.95 6.89 24.46
C SER A 403 0.94 7.35 23.39
N PHE A 404 0.04 8.27 23.73
CA PHE A 404 -0.85 8.91 22.75
C PHE A 404 -0.11 9.58 21.59
N SER A 405 1.17 9.93 21.76
CA SER A 405 1.99 10.53 20.70
C SER A 405 2.38 9.53 19.59
N GLU A 406 2.27 8.23 19.85
CA GLU A 406 2.60 7.15 18.91
C GLU A 406 1.37 6.72 18.09
N LEU A 407 0.18 7.15 18.48
CA LEU A 407 -1.07 6.77 17.85
C LEU A 407 -1.29 7.50 16.54
N LYS A 408 -1.70 6.72 15.53
CA LYS A 408 -2.00 7.21 14.18
C LYS A 408 -3.51 7.36 14.02
N PHE A 409 -4.04 8.48 14.48
CA PHE A 409 -5.44 8.81 14.28
C PHE A 409 -5.78 9.00 12.80
N LYS A 410 -7.02 8.69 12.47
CA LYS A 410 -7.64 8.85 11.15
C LYS A 410 -8.51 10.09 11.13
N HIS A 411 -8.53 10.72 9.97
CA HIS A 411 -9.32 11.91 9.70
C HIS A 411 -10.20 11.61 8.49
N PRO A 412 -11.41 12.19 8.39
CA PRO A 412 -12.22 12.09 7.19
C PRO A 412 -11.43 12.49 5.95
N ARG A 413 -11.81 11.93 4.81
CA ARG A 413 -11.14 12.13 3.53
C ARG A 413 -10.90 13.61 3.29
N PHE A 414 -9.65 13.93 3.00
CA PHE A 414 -9.28 15.30 2.71
C PHE A 414 -9.71 15.67 1.29
N LYS A 415 -10.69 16.57 1.20
CA LYS A 415 -11.05 17.21 -0.08
C LYS A 415 -10.01 18.28 -0.38
N ASP A 416 -8.99 17.90 -1.15
CA ASP A 416 -8.01 18.84 -1.67
C ASP A 416 -8.47 19.45 -3.00
N ASN A 417 -8.05 20.70 -3.24
CA ASN A 417 -8.28 21.42 -4.50
C ASN A 417 -7.00 21.46 -5.36
N TYR A 418 -6.05 20.56 -5.11
CA TYR A 418 -4.80 20.54 -5.85
C TYR A 418 -5.03 19.92 -7.22
N GLU A 419 -4.58 20.63 -8.25
CA GLU A 419 -4.58 20.16 -9.62
C GLU A 419 -3.37 19.27 -9.81
N CYS A 420 -3.63 17.98 -10.04
CA CYS A 420 -2.59 16.98 -10.18
C CYS A 420 -2.85 16.12 -11.42
N ARG A 421 -1.80 15.75 -12.14
CA ARG A 421 -1.87 14.81 -13.25
C ARG A 421 -0.58 14.03 -13.38
N ILE A 422 -0.67 12.87 -13.99
CA ILE A 422 0.50 12.08 -14.39
C ILE A 422 0.74 12.33 -15.86
N ILE A 423 1.96 12.70 -16.22
CA ILE A 423 2.37 12.91 -17.60
C ILE A 423 3.54 12.00 -17.93
N LYS A 424 3.64 11.55 -19.16
CA LYS A 424 4.87 10.93 -19.64
C LYS A 424 5.97 11.97 -19.81
N GLY A 425 7.19 11.55 -19.51
CA GLY A 425 8.39 12.32 -19.73
C GLY A 425 9.54 11.42 -20.13
N ILE A 426 10.65 12.06 -20.45
CA ILE A 426 11.90 11.37 -20.78
C ILE A 426 12.93 11.77 -19.73
N GLU A 427 13.45 10.77 -19.00
CA GLU A 427 14.52 10.91 -18.03
C GLU A 427 15.86 10.57 -18.69
N ILE A 428 16.81 11.49 -18.60
CA ILE A 428 18.20 11.27 -19.01
C ILE A 428 19.05 11.14 -17.74
N VAL A 429 19.59 9.96 -17.48
CA VAL A 429 20.38 9.64 -16.28
C VAL A 429 21.84 9.45 -16.66
N PHE A 430 22.73 10.23 -16.06
CA PHE A 430 24.18 10.10 -16.24
C PHE A 430 24.78 9.20 -15.15
N ASP A 431 25.56 8.18 -15.55
CA ASP A 431 26.24 7.27 -14.62
C ASP A 431 27.71 7.69 -14.45
N PHE A 432 27.98 8.45 -13.38
CA PHE A 432 29.33 8.93 -13.05
C PHE A 432 30.15 7.91 -12.23
N SER A 433 29.53 6.83 -11.75
CA SER A 433 30.19 5.83 -10.90
C SER A 433 31.27 5.01 -11.63
N LYS A 434 31.28 5.08 -12.96
CA LYS A 434 32.24 4.34 -13.80
C LYS A 434 33.60 5.00 -13.97
N ASN A 435 33.86 6.22 -13.48
CA ASN A 435 35.18 6.87 -13.57
C ASN A 435 35.40 7.97 -12.51
N GLU A 436 35.72 7.59 -11.25
CA GLU A 436 36.20 8.53 -10.22
C GLU A 436 37.52 9.23 -10.62
N SER A 437 38.29 8.69 -11.58
CA SER A 437 39.62 9.18 -11.94
C SER A 437 39.65 10.36 -12.92
N GLU A 438 38.54 10.71 -13.59
CA GLU A 438 38.52 11.77 -14.62
C GLU A 438 37.80 13.06 -14.20
N MET A 439 37.13 13.11 -13.04
CA MET A 439 36.40 14.28 -12.55
C MET A 439 37.27 15.32 -11.81
N LYS A 440 38.46 15.60 -12.32
CA LYS A 440 39.18 16.86 -12.04
C LYS A 440 38.99 17.85 -13.19
N LEU A 441 37.76 18.17 -13.56
CA LEU A 441 37.50 19.33 -14.43
C LEU A 441 36.18 20.00 -14.08
N ASN A 442 36.30 21.19 -13.48
CA ASN A 442 35.27 22.23 -13.34
C ASN A 442 34.81 22.78 -14.72
N LYS A 443 34.42 21.93 -15.66
CA LYS A 443 33.86 22.37 -16.94
C LYS A 443 32.36 22.07 -16.98
N PRO A 444 31.50 23.08 -17.16
CA PRO A 444 30.08 22.84 -17.40
C PRO A 444 29.94 22.02 -18.69
N VAL A 445 29.19 20.92 -18.62
CA VAL A 445 28.80 20.14 -19.81
C VAL A 445 27.91 21.04 -20.67
N LEU A 446 28.47 21.53 -21.79
CA LEU A 446 27.75 22.35 -22.76
C LEU A 446 26.90 21.44 -23.64
N PHE A 447 25.59 21.41 -23.39
CA PHE A 447 24.63 20.66 -24.19
C PHE A 447 24.46 21.29 -25.58
N GLN A 448 25.08 20.70 -26.59
CA GLN A 448 24.76 20.96 -28.00
C GLN A 448 24.21 19.68 -28.62
N ALA A 449 22.88 19.49 -28.47
CA ALA A 449 22.06 18.38 -28.99
C ALA A 449 22.37 16.98 -28.44
N VAL A 450 21.47 16.45 -27.61
CA VAL A 450 21.56 15.08 -27.06
C VAL A 450 20.88 14.10 -28.02
N LYS A 451 21.57 13.03 -28.40
CA LYS A 451 20.98 11.85 -29.02
C LYS A 451 20.68 10.82 -27.95
N ALA A 452 19.57 10.11 -28.08
CA ALA A 452 19.13 9.09 -27.14
C ALA A 452 19.14 7.72 -27.77
N LEU A 453 19.71 6.73 -27.06
CA LEU A 453 19.62 5.31 -27.38
C LEU A 453 18.79 4.65 -26.27
N ASP A 454 17.82 3.82 -26.64
CA ASP A 454 17.09 2.99 -25.68
C ASP A 454 17.86 1.68 -25.39
N ARG A 455 17.27 0.80 -24.56
CA ARG A 455 17.87 -0.49 -24.18
C ARG A 455 17.96 -1.50 -25.34
N GLU A 456 17.36 -1.19 -26.48
CA GLU A 456 17.34 -2.00 -27.69
C GLU A 456 18.15 -1.34 -28.82
N ASP A 457 18.99 -0.34 -28.49
CA ASP A 457 19.81 0.44 -29.41
C ASP A 457 19.02 1.24 -30.46
N HIS A 458 17.72 1.51 -30.24
CA HIS A 458 16.98 2.40 -31.12
C HIS A 458 17.35 3.86 -30.86
N ILE A 459 17.54 4.59 -31.95
CA ILE A 459 17.83 6.03 -31.92
C ILE A 459 16.52 6.80 -31.76
N HIS A 460 16.38 7.46 -30.61
CA HIS A 460 15.29 8.39 -30.34
C HIS A 460 15.76 9.81 -30.62
N TYR A 461 15.00 10.51 -31.47
CA TYR A 461 15.21 11.92 -31.77
C TYR A 461 14.43 12.77 -30.77
N LEU A 462 15.06 13.82 -30.23
CA LEU A 462 14.33 14.77 -29.40
C LEU A 462 13.28 15.49 -30.26
N GLU A 463 12.02 15.32 -29.94
CA GLU A 463 10.88 15.93 -30.60
C GLU A 463 10.61 17.33 -30.04
N ASN A 464 10.14 18.24 -30.91
CA ASN A 464 9.65 19.53 -30.46
C ASN A 464 8.37 19.33 -29.62
N ASN A 465 8.22 20.10 -28.55
CA ASN A 465 7.07 20.08 -27.61
C ASN A 465 7.00 18.89 -26.63
N VAL A 466 8.06 18.08 -26.51
CA VAL A 466 8.20 17.10 -25.42
C VAL A 466 8.98 17.72 -24.26
N ASP A 467 8.51 17.53 -23.03
CA ASP A 467 9.20 18.01 -21.83
C ASP A 467 10.28 16.98 -21.41
N TYR A 468 11.55 17.32 -21.62
CA TYR A 468 12.72 16.51 -21.25
C TYR A 468 13.22 16.86 -19.85
N PHE A 469 13.58 15.86 -19.05
CA PHE A 469 14.13 16.04 -17.71
C PHE A 469 15.45 15.28 -17.57
N VAL A 470 16.51 16.01 -17.22
CA VAL A 470 17.81 15.39 -16.88
C VAL A 470 17.84 15.12 -15.38
N ARG A 471 18.41 14.00 -14.91
CA ARG A 471 18.71 13.77 -13.49
C ARG A 471 20.18 13.41 -13.31
N PHE A 472 20.90 14.20 -12.51
CA PHE A 472 22.27 13.89 -12.10
C PHE A 472 22.23 13.09 -10.80
N LEU A 473 22.85 11.90 -10.77
CA LEU A 473 22.79 10.97 -9.64
C LEU A 473 23.42 11.52 -8.35
N GLU A 474 24.40 12.43 -8.45
CA GLU A 474 25.12 12.95 -7.29
C GLU A 474 24.43 14.16 -6.62
N ASP A 475 23.69 14.99 -7.38
CA ASP A 475 23.18 16.28 -6.88
C ASP A 475 21.66 16.46 -6.97
N GLY A 476 20.92 15.50 -7.50
CA GLY A 476 19.45 15.57 -7.63
C GLY A 476 18.94 16.68 -8.56
N PHE A 477 19.83 17.31 -9.33
CA PHE A 477 19.48 18.42 -10.21
C PHE A 477 18.68 17.93 -11.42
N SER A 478 17.60 18.65 -11.76
CA SER A 478 16.88 18.45 -13.01
C SER A 478 16.71 19.72 -13.83
N LEU A 479 17.06 19.63 -15.11
CA LEU A 479 16.88 20.68 -16.10
C LEU A 479 15.80 20.27 -17.09
N ARG A 480 14.86 21.20 -17.32
CA ARG A 480 13.90 21.13 -18.41
C ARG A 480 14.41 21.94 -19.58
N PHE A 481 14.40 21.32 -20.76
CA PHE A 481 14.60 22.04 -22.01
C PHE A 481 13.41 21.77 -22.91
N THR A 482 12.81 22.84 -23.41
CA THR A 482 11.87 22.79 -24.53
C THR A 482 12.65 23.24 -25.76
N LEU A 483 12.72 22.42 -26.79
CA LEU A 483 13.29 22.84 -28.08
C LEU A 483 12.39 23.94 -28.66
N VAL A 484 12.86 25.18 -28.62
CA VAL A 484 12.17 26.32 -29.24
C VAL A 484 12.59 26.35 -30.70
N GLU A 485 11.60 26.42 -31.62
CA GLU A 485 11.86 26.74 -33.02
C GLU A 485 12.66 28.04 -33.10
N ASN A 486 13.94 27.95 -33.48
CA ASN A 486 14.73 29.13 -33.77
C ASN A 486 14.08 29.86 -34.95
N LYS A 487 13.38 30.97 -34.67
CA LYS A 487 12.95 31.92 -35.70
C LYS A 487 14.19 32.33 -36.50
N ARG A 488 14.34 31.75 -37.69
CA ARG A 488 15.37 32.12 -38.66
C ARG A 488 15.17 33.60 -38.99
N LYS A 489 16.01 34.49 -38.43
CA LYS A 489 16.25 35.79 -39.05
C LYS A 489 16.97 35.50 -40.36
N LYS A 490 16.27 35.69 -41.48
CA LYS A 490 16.88 35.78 -42.80
C LYS A 490 17.76 37.02 -42.80
N ASN A 491 19.06 36.83 -43.01
CA ASN A 491 19.87 37.81 -43.72
C ASN A 491 19.92 37.38 -45.19
#